data_AF-A0A2M7BYP9-F1
#
_entry.id   AF-A0A2M7BYP9-F1
#
_cell.length_a   1.000
_cell.length_b   1.000
_cell.length_c   1.000
_cell.angle_alpha   90.00
_cell.angle_beta   90.00
_cell.angle_gamma   90.00
#
_symmetry.space_group_name_H-M   'P 1'
#
loop_
_entity.id
_entity.type
_entity.pdbx_description
1 polymer ?
#
loop_
_entity_poly.entity_id
_entity_poly.type
_entity_poly.pdbx_seq_one_letter_code
_entity_poly.pdbx_strand_id
1 'polypeptide(L)'
;MKKLFDFPKLIKSFEVAFQGLKIALREQTFRIFALVTLLVVILMIVFQIPLHQKLMLILIITFALALELINSQIERMLNVFCPIHHPEVKLIKDISAGAVLLVSIGALIIGLLIFLPHFLNFFGK
;
A
#
# COMPACT_ATOMS: atom_id res chain seq x y z
N MET A 1 -38.82 6.49 10.95
CA MET A 1 -37.85 5.36 10.88
C MET A 1 -36.59 5.86 10.18
N LYS A 2 -35.44 5.93 10.86
CA LYS A 2 -34.14 6.15 10.19
C LYS A 2 -33.93 4.93 9.27
N LYS A 3 -33.73 5.14 7.97
CA LYS A 3 -33.42 4.03 7.04
C LYS A 3 -32.15 3.33 7.56
N LEU A 4 -32.24 2.01 7.78
CA LEU A 4 -31.14 1.20 8.33
C LEU A 4 -29.89 1.25 7.44
N PHE A 5 -30.08 1.45 6.13
CA PHE A 5 -29.04 1.67 5.14
C PHE A 5 -29.39 2.89 4.28
N ASP A 6 -28.48 3.87 4.25
CA ASP A 6 -28.56 5.04 3.39
C ASP A 6 -27.64 4.83 2.19
N PHE A 7 -28.15 4.14 1.17
CA PHE A 7 -27.40 3.83 -0.06
C PHE A 7 -26.80 5.06 -0.76
N PRO A 8 -27.53 6.19 -0.92
CA PRO A 8 -26.96 7.43 -1.44
C PRO A 8 -25.73 7.91 -0.64
N LYS A 9 -25.82 7.86 0.70
CA LYS A 9 -24.70 8.23 1.57
C LYS A 9 -23.53 7.25 1.43
N LEU A 10 -23.79 5.96 1.28
CA LEU A 10 -22.75 4.94 1.06
C LEU A 10 -21.99 5.17 -0.25
N ILE A 11 -22.70 5.39 -1.36
CA ILE A 11 -22.10 5.69 -2.66
C ILE A 11 -21.21 6.93 -2.57
N LYS A 12 -21.69 7.99 -1.89
CA LYS A 12 -20.91 9.21 -1.67
C LYS A 12 -19.64 8.95 -0.87
N SER A 13 -19.67 8.07 0.14
CA SER A 13 -18.46 7.69 0.89
C SER A 13 -17.42 6.98 0.01
N PHE A 14 -17.85 6.10 -0.90
CA PHE A 14 -16.95 5.47 -1.86
C PHE A 14 -16.35 6.49 -2.82
N GLU A 15 -17.15 7.43 -3.33
CA GLU A 15 -16.66 8.50 -4.19
C GLU A 15 -15.55 9.32 -3.51
N VAL A 16 -15.75 9.69 -2.24
CA VAL A 16 -14.74 10.39 -1.43
C VAL A 16 -13.47 9.54 -1.26
N ALA A 17 -13.61 8.25 -0.98
CA ALA A 17 -12.46 7.36 -0.85
C ALA A 17 -11.66 7.23 -2.16
N PHE A 18 -12.34 7.09 -3.30
CA PHE A 18 -11.69 7.04 -4.62
C PHE A 18 -10.99 8.36 -4.98
N GLN A 19 -11.56 9.51 -4.60
CA GLN A 19 -10.88 10.79 -4.75
C GLN A 19 -9.57 10.83 -3.93
N GLY A 20 -9.59 10.29 -2.71
CA GLY A 20 -8.39 10.13 -1.88
C GLY A 20 -7.29 9.31 -2.58
N LEU A 21 -7.64 8.15 -3.13
CA LEU A 21 -6.69 7.32 -3.89
C LEU A 21 -6.16 8.02 -5.14
N LYS A 22 -7.01 8.79 -5.84
CA LYS A 22 -6.59 9.58 -7.01
C LYS A 22 -5.58 10.68 -6.64
N ILE A 23 -5.73 11.28 -5.46
CA ILE A 23 -4.76 12.25 -4.93
C ILE A 23 -3.44 11.54 -4.61
N ALA A 24 -3.51 10.39 -3.93
CA ALA A 24 -2.33 9.60 -3.59
C ALA A 24 -1.52 9.15 -4.82
N LEU A 25 -2.20 8.83 -5.93
CA LEU A 25 -1.54 8.51 -7.21
C LEU A 25 -0.70 9.66 -7.80
N ARG A 26 -0.79 10.88 -7.29
CA ARG A 26 0.12 11.97 -7.68
C ARG A 26 1.47 11.84 -6.98
N GLU A 27 1.54 11.15 -5.85
CA GLU A 27 2.76 10.94 -5.10
C GLU A 27 3.64 9.89 -5.77
N GLN A 28 4.94 10.15 -5.82
CA GLN A 28 5.89 9.26 -6.48
C GLN A 28 5.97 7.91 -5.76
N THR A 29 6.08 7.92 -4.44
CA THR A 29 6.20 6.70 -3.63
C THR A 29 4.97 5.82 -3.77
N PHE A 30 3.75 6.39 -3.66
CA PHE A 30 2.52 5.64 -3.88
C PHE A 30 2.41 5.06 -5.31
N ARG A 31 2.85 5.79 -6.34
CA ARG A 31 2.93 5.26 -7.72
C ARG A 31 3.87 4.06 -7.82
N ILE A 32 5.01 4.08 -7.13
CA ILE A 32 5.94 2.94 -7.08
C ILE A 32 5.24 1.74 -6.44
N PHE A 33 4.60 1.89 -5.29
CA PHE A 33 3.84 0.80 -4.67
C PHE A 33 2.72 0.26 -5.58
N ALA A 34 2.00 1.14 -6.28
CA ALA A 34 0.97 0.73 -7.24
C ALA A 34 1.55 -0.07 -8.42
N LEU A 35 2.71 0.33 -8.95
CA LEU A 35 3.40 -0.40 -10.03
C LEU A 35 3.91 -1.76 -9.55
N VAL A 36 4.51 -1.83 -8.35
CA VAL A 36 4.95 -3.09 -7.74
C VAL A 36 3.76 -4.00 -7.48
N THR A 37 2.63 -3.45 -7.02
CA THR A 37 1.38 -4.20 -6.85
C THR A 37 0.92 -4.80 -8.16
N LEU A 38 0.90 -4.02 -9.24
CA LEU A 38 0.53 -4.50 -10.57
C LEU A 38 1.45 -5.64 -11.03
N LEU A 39 2.76 -5.50 -10.83
CA LEU A 39 3.74 -6.53 -11.16
C LEU A 39 3.45 -7.83 -10.38
N VAL A 40 3.25 -7.74 -9.06
CA VAL A 40 2.94 -8.93 -8.24
C VAL A 40 1.65 -9.60 -8.68
N VAL A 41 0.60 -8.84 -9.02
CA VAL A 41 -0.65 -9.39 -9.56
C VAL A 41 -0.42 -10.15 -10.87
N ILE A 42 0.38 -9.60 -11.78
CA ILE A 42 0.73 -10.30 -13.03
C ILE A 42 1.47 -11.61 -12.72
N LEU A 43 2.48 -11.57 -11.84
CA LEU A 43 3.25 -12.76 -11.47
C LEU A 43 2.37 -13.83 -10.78
N MET A 44 1.41 -13.43 -9.94
CA MET A 44 0.45 -14.36 -9.31
C MET A 44 -0.39 -15.12 -10.35
N ILE A 45 -0.73 -14.49 -11.47
CA ILE A 45 -1.49 -15.10 -12.56
C ILE A 45 -0.59 -16.01 -13.39
N VAL A 46 0.59 -15.51 -13.80
CA VAL A 46 1.55 -16.24 -14.65
C VAL A 46 2.03 -17.53 -13.97
N PHE A 47 2.42 -17.47 -12.70
CA PHE A 47 2.93 -18.64 -11.98
C PHE A 47 1.84 -19.55 -11.39
N GLN A 48 0.56 -19.23 -11.62
CA GLN A 48 -0.58 -20.01 -11.10
C GLN A 48 -0.48 -20.34 -9.61
N ILE A 49 -0.07 -19.34 -8.83
CA ILE A 49 0.23 -19.49 -7.39
C ILE A 49 -0.98 -20.02 -6.63
N PRO A 50 -0.80 -20.93 -5.65
CA PRO A 50 -1.91 -21.45 -4.86
C PRO A 50 -2.58 -20.36 -4.02
N LEU A 51 -3.88 -20.54 -3.74
CA LEU A 51 -4.72 -19.51 -3.12
C LEU A 51 -4.14 -18.95 -1.81
N HIS A 52 -3.60 -19.81 -0.94
CA HIS A 52 -3.05 -19.39 0.35
C HIS A 52 -1.88 -18.39 0.21
N GLN A 53 -1.01 -18.58 -0.78
CA GLN A 53 0.09 -17.65 -1.08
C GLN A 53 -0.44 -16.34 -1.70
N LYS A 54 -1.45 -16.42 -2.58
CA LYS A 54 -2.12 -15.22 -3.13
C LYS A 54 -2.72 -14.36 -2.01
N LEU A 55 -3.38 -14.97 -1.02
CA LEU A 55 -3.95 -14.26 0.11
C LEU A 55 -2.87 -13.53 0.93
N MET A 56 -1.73 -14.16 1.18
CA MET A 56 -0.59 -13.51 1.86
C MET A 56 -0.04 -12.33 1.06
N LEU A 57 0.14 -12.49 -0.26
CA LEU A 57 0.61 -11.42 -1.14
C LEU A 57 -0.36 -10.23 -1.18
N ILE A 58 -1.66 -10.50 -1.31
CA ILE A 58 -2.71 -9.47 -1.31
C ILE A 58 -2.70 -8.73 0.03
N LEU A 59 -2.59 -9.45 1.15
CA LEU A 59 -2.58 -8.87 2.48
C LEU A 59 -1.38 -7.94 2.67
N ILE A 60 -0.16 -8.42 2.37
CA ILE A 60 1.05 -7.63 2.62
C ILE A 60 1.16 -6.41 1.70
N ILE A 61 0.72 -6.53 0.45
CA ILE A 61 0.70 -5.41 -0.49
C ILE A 61 -0.34 -4.36 -0.10
N THR A 62 -1.55 -4.80 0.27
CA THR A 62 -2.59 -3.89 0.73
C THR A 62 -2.16 -3.18 2.01
N PHE A 63 -1.48 -3.88 2.91
CA PHE A 63 -0.93 -3.29 4.13
C PHE A 63 0.16 -2.25 3.83
N ALA A 64 1.08 -2.53 2.89
CA ALA A 64 2.10 -1.59 2.47
C ALA A 64 1.50 -0.31 1.84
N LEU A 65 0.51 -0.46 0.96
CA LEU A 65 -0.21 0.68 0.36
C LEU A 65 -0.95 1.51 1.41
N ALA A 66 -1.62 0.86 2.37
CA ALA A 66 -2.31 1.55 3.44
C ALA A 66 -1.35 2.34 4.34
N LEU A 67 -0.19 1.75 4.67
CA LEU A 67 0.81 2.42 5.48
C LEU A 67 1.47 3.59 4.75
N GLU A 68 1.67 3.47 3.45
CA GLU A 68 2.15 4.58 2.60
C GLU A 68 1.16 5.75 2.58
N LEU A 69 -0.16 5.47 2.50
CA LEU A 69 -1.20 6.51 2.60
C LEU A 69 -1.18 7.21 3.96
N ILE A 70 -0.99 6.46 5.04
CA ILE A 70 -0.88 7.01 6.40
C ILE A 70 0.38 7.87 6.52
N ASN A 71 1.50 7.41 5.98
CA ASN A 71 2.75 8.17 5.97
C ASN A 71 2.60 9.52 5.25
N SER A 72 2.01 9.51 4.06
CA SER A 72 1.67 10.71 3.30
C SER A 72 0.72 11.64 4.05
N GLN A 73 -0.31 11.08 4.70
CA GLN A 73 -1.24 11.83 5.53
C GLN A 73 -0.51 12.55 6.68
N ILE A 74 0.35 11.84 7.41
CA ILE A 74 1.15 12.41 8.51
C ILE A 74 2.03 13.55 7.99
N GLU A 75 2.72 13.33 6.88
CA GLU A 75 3.59 14.36 6.29
C GLU A 75 2.80 15.63 5.92
N ARG A 76 1.65 15.46 5.26
CA ARG A 76 0.76 16.57 4.87
C ARG A 76 0.19 17.30 6.08
N MET A 77 -0.25 16.57 7.10
CA MET A 77 -0.74 17.17 8.35
C MET A 77 0.34 18.03 9.00
N LEU A 78 1.56 17.50 9.14
CA LEU A 78 2.68 18.22 9.74
C LEU A 78 3.09 19.45 8.93
N ASN A 79 3.05 19.38 7.59
CA ASN A 79 3.32 20.53 6.72
C ASN A 79 2.29 21.66 6.90
N VAL A 80 1.04 21.34 7.26
CA VAL A 80 -0.01 22.33 7.54
C VAL A 80 0.15 22.95 8.92
N PHE A 81 0.43 22.14 9.95
CA PHE A 81 0.53 22.62 11.34
C PHE A 81 1.88 23.26 11.69
N CYS A 82 2.97 22.84 11.04
CA CYS A 82 4.32 23.30 11.31
C CYS A 82 5.05 23.63 9.99
N PRO A 83 4.78 24.80 9.39
CA PRO A 83 5.38 25.18 8.11
C PRO A 83 6.88 25.51 8.22
N ILE A 84 7.37 25.84 9.42
CA ILE A 84 8.78 26.06 9.71
C ILE A 84 9.40 24.73 10.18
N HIS A 85 10.60 24.43 9.68
CA HIS A 85 11.30 23.18 10.01
C HIS A 85 11.56 23.07 11.52
N HIS A 86 10.92 22.09 12.16
CA HIS A 86 11.12 21.76 13.57
C HIS A 86 11.83 20.39 13.70
N PRO A 87 12.83 20.26 14.58
CA PRO A 87 13.53 18.98 14.80
C PRO A 87 12.57 17.82 15.14
N GLU A 88 11.55 18.08 15.96
CA GLU A 88 10.53 17.10 16.32
C GLU A 88 9.66 16.67 15.13
N VAL A 89 9.32 17.60 14.24
CA VAL A 89 8.55 17.30 13.02
C VAL A 89 9.35 16.38 12.11
N LYS A 90 10.66 16.62 12.00
CA LYS A 90 11.57 15.73 11.26
C LYS A 90 11.59 14.34 11.88
N LEU A 91 11.74 14.22 13.20
CA LEU A 91 11.74 12.94 13.90
C LEU A 91 10.46 12.14 13.63
N ILE A 92 9.28 12.77 13.70
CA ILE A 92 8.00 12.10 13.44
C ILE A 92 7.92 11.60 11.99
N LYS A 93 8.35 12.43 11.03
CA LYS A 93 8.39 12.04 9.60
C LYS A 93 9.35 10.87 9.38
N ASP A 94 10.53 10.91 9.99
CA ASP A 94 11.54 9.86 9.87
C ASP A 94 11.04 8.52 10.45
N ILE A 95 10.37 8.54 11.61
CA ILE A 95 9.75 7.34 12.21
C ILE A 95 8.63 6.80 11.33
N SER A 96 7.77 7.68 10.80
CA SER A 96 6.68 7.30 9.89
C SER A 96 7.20 6.64 8.61
N ALA A 97 8.23 7.22 7.99
CA ALA A 97 8.89 6.63 6.83
C ALA A 97 9.58 5.30 7.18
N GLY A 98 10.17 5.20 8.37
CA GLY A 98 10.76 3.96 8.89
C GLY A 98 9.74 2.81 9.00
N ALA A 99 8.49 3.09 9.38
CA ALA A 99 7.43 2.09 9.42
C ALA A 99 7.10 1.54 8.03
N VAL A 100 6.99 2.42 7.02
CA VAL A 100 6.78 2.01 5.62
C VAL A 100 7.94 1.16 5.13
N LEU A 101 9.18 1.54 5.44
CA LEU A 101 10.38 0.78 5.07
C LEU A 101 10.37 -0.62 5.66
N LEU A 102 10.04 -0.76 6.94
CA LEU A 102 9.97 -2.05 7.63
C LEU A 102 8.96 -2.99 6.94
N VAL A 103 7.76 -2.48 6.62
CA VAL A 103 6.75 -3.25 5.90
C VAL A 103 7.21 -3.60 4.48
N SER A 104 7.90 -2.69 3.80
CA SER A 104 8.44 -2.92 2.45
C SER A 104 9.47 -4.04 2.44
N ILE A 105 10.36 -4.09 3.44
CA ILE A 105 11.33 -5.17 3.60
C ILE A 105 10.60 -6.50 3.87
N GLY A 106 9.60 -6.50 4.75
CA GLY A 106 8.78 -7.69 5.01
C GLY A 106 8.05 -8.18 3.76
N ALA A 107 7.47 -7.27 2.98
CA ALA A 107 6.81 -7.56 1.71
C ALA A 107 7.78 -8.16 0.69
N LEU A 108 9.00 -7.63 0.60
CA LEU A 108 10.05 -8.17 -0.26
C LEU A 108 10.42 -9.60 0.15
N ILE A 109 10.65 -9.85 1.44
CA ILE A 109 10.99 -11.19 1.95
C ILE A 109 9.87 -12.19 1.64
N ILE A 110 8.61 -11.84 1.93
CA ILE A 110 7.44 -12.68 1.64
C ILE A 110 7.35 -12.94 0.13
N GLY A 111 7.51 -11.90 -0.69
CA GLY A 111 7.53 -12.01 -2.14
C GLY A 111 8.60 -12.98 -2.64
N LEU A 112 9.83 -12.86 -2.15
CA LEU A 112 10.92 -13.77 -2.51
C LEU A 112 10.63 -15.21 -2.08
N LEU A 113 10.15 -15.44 -0.85
CA LEU A 113 9.83 -16.79 -0.37
C LEU A 113 8.76 -17.48 -1.22
N ILE A 114 7.79 -16.71 -1.72
CA ILE A 114 6.69 -17.22 -2.54
C ILE A 114 7.14 -17.41 -4.00
N PHE A 115 7.74 -16.39 -4.60
CA PHE A 115 8.04 -16.40 -6.03
C PHE A 115 9.31 -17.19 -6.37
N LEU A 116 10.33 -17.24 -5.51
CA LEU A 116 11.62 -17.85 -5.85
C LEU A 116 11.51 -19.34 -6.23
N PRO A 117 10.75 -20.20 -5.50
CA PRO A 117 10.55 -21.59 -5.93
C PRO A 117 9.82 -21.71 -7.27
N HIS A 118 8.88 -20.80 -7.54
CA HIS A 118 8.12 -20.80 -8.79
C HIS A 118 9.00 -20.39 -9.97
N PHE A 119 9.87 -19.39 -9.78
CA PHE A 119 10.89 -18.99 -10.76
C PHE A 119 11.84 -20.15 -11.08
N LEU A 120 12.40 -20.82 -10.06
CA LEU A 120 13.32 -21.94 -10.25
C LEU A 120 12.66 -23.11 -11.01
N ASN A 121 11.41 -23.44 -10.67
CA ASN A 121 10.68 -24.52 -11.35
C ASN A 121 10.25 -24.16 -12.78
N PHE A 122 10.03 -22.87 -13.06
CA PHE A 122 9.61 -22.38 -14.37
C PHE A 122 10.78 -22.31 -15.36
N PHE A 123 11.95 -21.86 -14.91
CA PHE A 123 13.16 -21.72 -15.74
C PHE A 123 14.12 -22.91 -15.67
N GLY A 124 13.96 -23.80 -14.69
CA GLY A 124 14.71 -25.05 -14.56
C GLY A 124 14.15 -26.20 -15.39
N LYS A 125 13.12 -25.95 -16.19
CA LYS A 125 12.66 -26.80 -17.29
C LYS A 125 13.25 -26.28 -18.60
#